data_AF-A0A3E0I990-F1
#
_entry.id   AF-A0A3E0I990-F1
#
_cell.length_a   1.000
_cell.length_b   1.000
_cell.length_c   1.000
_cell.angle_alpha   90.00
_cell.angle_beta   90.00
_cell.angle_gamma   90.00
#
_symmetry.space_group_name_H-M   'P 1'
#
loop_
_entity.id
_entity.type
_entity.pdbx_description
1 polymer ?
#
loop_
_entity_poly.entity_id
_entity_poly.type
_entity_poly.pdbx_seq_one_letter_code
_entity_poly.pdbx_strand_id
1 'polypeptide(L)'
;MLPPESPDAALFRNRAQVYARCAFALQRDPDMAGAESLFDAALSNGLAVIVGSSWRGEEFGSKTGKDGKLKVKFSRQLLDTLASKARSHAVTPAETELTVPQVRVDNIDAVWDATGANATAVTLTVTRFLDVPREQHQKHRSDGEPLSAFGPFPPSHDIVRVDVAALPEGINIANGIRHGNDAADELEQRHLDALFALDAHPGLDGLYDERIDATERDDIDADDLRVDIANDYLRLLTEDEIARRVDAADWLAPDPFEDDGLQDCPLCGNCALIPDGGSDSFGMGIRAGICFVCSYRRSREQAEQEAMSMRLDQLPD
;
A
#
# COMPACT_ATOMS: atom_id res chain seq x y z
N MET A 1 10.08 -12.22 -20.75
CA MET A 1 8.65 -12.59 -20.68
C MET A 1 8.51 -13.49 -19.47
N LEU A 2 7.94 -12.98 -18.37
CA LEU A 2 7.75 -13.79 -17.17
C LEU A 2 6.72 -14.89 -17.45
N PRO A 3 6.87 -16.10 -16.88
CA PRO A 3 5.87 -17.14 -17.04
C PRO A 3 4.51 -16.66 -16.51
N PRO A 4 3.39 -17.12 -17.09
CA PRO A 4 2.06 -16.76 -16.61
C PRO A 4 1.92 -17.22 -15.15
N GLU A 5 1.44 -16.29 -14.32
CA GLU A 5 1.19 -16.53 -12.90
C GLU A 5 0.18 -17.68 -12.73
N SER A 6 0.37 -18.52 -11.71
CA SER A 6 -0.58 -19.60 -11.44
C SER A 6 -1.95 -19.01 -11.05
N PRO A 7 -3.07 -19.67 -11.41
CA PRO A 7 -4.41 -19.18 -11.07
C PRO A 7 -4.62 -18.92 -9.58
N ASP A 8 -3.92 -19.67 -8.73
CA ASP A 8 -4.00 -19.53 -7.27
C ASP A 8 -3.24 -18.29 -6.78
N ALA A 9 -2.06 -18.01 -7.33
CA ALA A 9 -1.28 -16.81 -6.99
C ALA A 9 -2.03 -15.53 -7.41
N ALA A 10 -2.66 -15.53 -8.59
CA ALA A 10 -3.51 -14.43 -9.02
C ALA A 10 -4.73 -14.22 -8.10
N LEU A 11 -5.33 -15.31 -7.59
CA LEU A 11 -6.43 -15.22 -6.61
C LEU A 11 -5.94 -14.61 -5.29
N PHE A 12 -4.80 -15.04 -4.75
CA PHE A 12 -4.25 -14.49 -3.51
C PHE A 12 -3.91 -13.01 -3.65
N ARG A 13 -3.26 -12.62 -4.75
CA ARG A 13 -2.94 -11.21 -5.05
C ARG A 13 -4.21 -10.36 -5.13
N ASN A 14 -5.25 -10.85 -5.81
CA ASN A 14 -6.54 -10.15 -5.88
C ASN A 14 -7.15 -9.96 -4.49
N ARG A 15 -7.12 -10.98 -3.63
CA ARG A 15 -7.64 -10.87 -2.26
C ARG A 15 -6.83 -9.90 -1.40
N ALA A 16 -5.49 -9.95 -1.47
CA ALA A 16 -4.64 -9.00 -0.77
C ALA A 16 -4.93 -7.56 -1.21
N GLN A 17 -5.13 -7.34 -2.51
CA GLN A 17 -5.52 -6.03 -3.03
C GLN A 17 -6.91 -5.57 -2.54
N VAL A 18 -7.90 -6.47 -2.50
CA VAL A 18 -9.23 -6.15 -1.93
C VAL A 18 -9.11 -5.82 -0.45
N TYR A 19 -8.30 -6.55 0.32
CA TYR A 19 -8.00 -6.23 1.71
C TYR A 19 -7.42 -4.81 1.81
N ALA A 20 -6.34 -4.52 1.09
CA ALA A 20 -5.63 -3.25 1.14
C ALA A 20 -6.56 -2.07 0.84
N ARG A 21 -7.36 -2.16 -0.24
CA ARG A 21 -8.31 -1.10 -0.62
C ARG A 21 -9.38 -0.84 0.43
N CYS A 22 -10.00 -1.91 0.94
CA CYS A 22 -11.05 -1.76 1.95
C CYS A 22 -10.49 -1.27 3.29
N ALA A 23 -9.33 -1.78 3.71
CA ALA A 23 -8.65 -1.33 4.92
C ALA A 23 -8.20 0.13 4.80
N PHE A 24 -7.64 0.53 3.65
CA PHE A 24 -7.25 1.92 3.41
C PHE A 24 -8.44 2.88 3.43
N ALA A 25 -9.55 2.52 2.80
CA ALA A 25 -10.77 3.32 2.84
C ALA A 25 -11.26 3.56 4.27
N LEU A 26 -11.28 2.49 5.09
CA LEU A 26 -11.63 2.58 6.52
C LEU A 26 -10.61 3.39 7.35
N GLN A 27 -9.33 3.37 6.96
CA GLN A 27 -8.31 4.17 7.63
C GLN A 27 -8.49 5.67 7.35
N ARG A 28 -8.90 6.02 6.12
CA ARG A 28 -9.11 7.41 5.70
C ARG A 28 -10.42 7.99 6.25
N ASP A 29 -11.48 7.18 6.27
CA ASP A 29 -12.80 7.59 6.75
C ASP A 29 -13.50 6.41 7.46
N PRO A 30 -13.32 6.25 8.78
CA PRO A 30 -13.90 5.14 9.54
C PRO A 30 -15.43 5.24 9.68
N ASP A 31 -15.99 6.44 9.56
CA ASP A 31 -17.42 6.72 9.74
C ASP A 31 -18.19 6.74 8.41
N MET A 32 -17.54 6.33 7.31
CA MET A 32 -18.15 6.36 5.98
C MET A 32 -19.35 5.42 5.86
N ALA A 33 -20.34 5.83 5.05
CA ALA A 33 -21.50 4.98 4.78
C ALA A 33 -21.06 3.63 4.17
N GLY A 34 -21.40 2.53 4.86
CA GLY A 34 -21.03 1.18 4.45
C GLY A 34 -19.68 0.68 4.98
N ALA A 35 -19.08 1.37 5.96
CA ALA A 35 -17.87 0.95 6.66
C ALA A 35 -17.93 -0.54 7.10
N GLU A 36 -19.09 -1.02 7.53
CA GLU A 36 -19.30 -2.41 7.95
C GLU A 36 -19.10 -3.41 6.81
N SER A 37 -19.51 -3.03 5.60
CA SER A 37 -19.34 -3.86 4.41
C SER A 37 -17.88 -3.89 3.97
N LEU A 38 -17.18 -2.77 4.09
CA LEU A 38 -15.74 -2.69 3.86
C LEU A 38 -14.97 -3.49 4.91
N PHE A 39 -15.36 -3.42 6.18
CA PHE A 39 -14.72 -4.15 7.26
C PHE A 39 -14.81 -5.67 7.05
N ASP A 40 -16.00 -6.18 6.77
CA ASP A 40 -16.22 -7.60 6.50
C ASP A 40 -15.49 -8.08 5.24
N ALA A 41 -15.48 -7.25 4.18
CA ALA A 41 -14.75 -7.54 2.95
C ALA A 41 -13.24 -7.56 3.19
N ALA A 42 -12.69 -6.57 3.88
CA ALA A 42 -11.28 -6.51 4.24
C ALA A 42 -10.91 -7.76 5.06
N LEU A 43 -11.62 -8.00 6.16
CA LEU A 43 -11.33 -9.08 7.08
C LEU A 43 -11.39 -10.46 6.42
N SER A 44 -12.43 -10.72 5.61
CA SER A 44 -12.58 -11.99 4.90
C SER A 44 -11.42 -12.25 3.95
N ASN A 45 -10.99 -11.23 3.20
CA ASN A 45 -9.89 -11.35 2.25
C ASN A 45 -8.53 -11.45 2.94
N GLY A 46 -8.32 -10.63 3.96
CA GLY A 46 -7.10 -10.63 4.79
C GLY A 46 -6.83 -12.00 5.39
N LEU A 47 -7.82 -12.55 6.10
CA LEU A 47 -7.70 -13.87 6.73
C LEU A 47 -7.57 -15.00 5.71
N ALA A 48 -8.23 -14.92 4.56
CA ALA A 48 -8.11 -15.95 3.53
C ALA A 48 -6.68 -16.01 2.95
N VAL A 49 -6.03 -14.85 2.79
CA VAL A 49 -4.63 -14.78 2.37
C VAL A 49 -3.71 -15.34 3.46
N ILE A 50 -3.88 -14.95 4.73
CA ILE A 50 -3.07 -15.46 5.84
C ILE A 50 -3.18 -16.99 5.93
N VAL A 51 -4.40 -17.52 5.97
CA VAL A 51 -4.63 -18.96 6.09
C VAL A 51 -4.14 -19.71 4.85
N GLY A 52 -4.44 -19.22 3.64
CA GLY A 52 -4.08 -19.94 2.42
C GLY A 52 -2.59 -19.89 2.07
N SER A 53 -1.88 -18.83 2.46
CA SER A 53 -0.41 -18.78 2.34
C SER A 53 0.28 -19.68 3.37
N SER A 54 -0.32 -19.86 4.55
CA SER A 54 0.26 -20.64 5.66
C SER A 54 -0.09 -22.14 5.60
N TRP A 55 -1.35 -22.46 5.30
CA TRP A 55 -1.90 -23.81 5.24
C TRP A 55 -2.86 -23.94 4.06
N ARG A 56 -2.28 -24.09 2.88
CA ARG A 56 -3.01 -24.18 1.62
C ARG A 56 -4.15 -25.21 1.65
N GLY A 57 -5.33 -24.80 1.18
CA GLY A 57 -6.55 -25.60 1.14
C GLY A 57 -7.45 -25.39 2.36
N GLU A 58 -6.91 -24.91 3.49
CA GLU A 58 -7.67 -24.68 4.72
C GLU A 58 -8.49 -23.38 4.68
N GLU A 59 -8.23 -22.49 3.72
CA GLU A 59 -9.03 -21.31 3.45
C GLU A 59 -10.38 -21.64 2.81
N PHE A 60 -10.54 -22.85 2.28
CA PHE A 60 -11.75 -23.30 1.62
C PHE A 60 -12.66 -24.11 2.56
N GLY A 61 -13.97 -23.88 2.42
CA GLY A 61 -14.99 -24.68 3.08
C GLY A 61 -15.32 -25.94 2.27
N SER A 62 -16.19 -26.78 2.83
CA SER A 62 -16.66 -28.02 2.18
C SER A 62 -17.71 -27.80 1.09
N LYS A 63 -18.22 -26.57 0.93
CA LYS A 63 -19.28 -26.25 -0.04
C LYS A 63 -18.68 -25.74 -1.34
N THR A 64 -19.18 -26.23 -2.47
CA THR A 64 -18.85 -25.71 -3.81
C THR A 64 -19.75 -24.52 -4.20
N GLY A 65 -19.18 -23.60 -4.96
CA GLY A 65 -19.84 -22.48 -5.62
C GLY A 65 -20.59 -22.92 -6.87
N LYS A 66 -21.29 -21.96 -7.49
CA LYS A 66 -22.03 -22.19 -8.75
C LYS A 66 -21.10 -22.55 -9.92
N ASP A 67 -19.83 -22.19 -9.80
CA ASP A 67 -18.73 -22.44 -10.72
C ASP A 67 -18.03 -23.80 -10.46
N GLY A 68 -18.52 -24.59 -9.50
CA GLY A 68 -17.94 -25.89 -9.14
C GLY A 68 -16.65 -25.79 -8.31
N LYS A 69 -16.19 -24.59 -7.95
CA LYS A 69 -15.00 -24.37 -7.10
C LYS A 69 -15.38 -24.36 -5.63
N LEU A 70 -14.48 -24.74 -4.73
CA LEU A 70 -14.75 -24.63 -3.30
C LEU A 70 -14.92 -23.17 -2.90
N LYS A 71 -15.92 -22.89 -2.06
CA LYS A 71 -16.13 -21.55 -1.51
C LYS A 71 -15.09 -21.30 -0.42
N VAL A 72 -14.53 -20.09 -0.43
CA VAL A 72 -13.71 -19.61 0.68
C VAL A 72 -14.56 -19.51 1.94
N LYS A 73 -13.98 -19.89 3.07
CA LYS A 73 -14.57 -19.80 4.41
C LYS A 73 -14.90 -18.34 4.75
N PHE A 74 -15.92 -18.13 5.55
CA PHE A 74 -16.22 -16.80 6.09
C PHE A 74 -15.20 -16.41 7.17
N SER A 75 -15.05 -15.12 7.46
CA SER A 75 -14.10 -14.59 8.46
C SER A 75 -14.09 -15.37 9.78
N ARG A 76 -15.28 -15.64 10.34
CA ARG A 76 -15.39 -16.41 11.60
C ARG A 76 -14.79 -17.81 11.50
N GLN A 77 -15.04 -18.51 10.41
CA GLN A 77 -14.50 -19.85 10.18
C GLN A 77 -12.97 -19.83 9.95
N LEU A 78 -12.43 -18.75 9.40
CA LEU A 78 -10.99 -18.55 9.24
C LEU A 78 -10.32 -18.25 10.59
N LEU A 79 -10.94 -17.44 11.44
CA LEU A 79 -10.47 -17.21 12.82
C LEU A 79 -10.51 -18.51 13.65
N ASP A 80 -11.56 -19.32 13.52
CA ASP A 80 -11.63 -20.65 14.14
C ASP A 80 -10.51 -21.57 13.65
N THR A 81 -10.18 -21.48 12.35
CA THR A 81 -9.06 -22.23 11.76
C THR A 81 -7.74 -21.79 12.38
N LEU A 82 -7.48 -20.49 12.51
CA LEU A 82 -6.28 -19.95 13.17
C LEU A 82 -6.17 -20.39 14.63
N ALA A 83 -7.26 -20.29 15.41
CA ALA A 83 -7.29 -20.72 16.80
C ALA A 83 -7.02 -22.23 16.94
N SER A 84 -7.55 -23.05 16.03
CA SER A 84 -7.29 -24.49 15.98
C SER A 84 -5.83 -24.82 15.65
N LYS A 85 -5.23 -24.11 14.68
CA LYS A 85 -3.80 -24.24 14.35
C LYS A 85 -2.92 -23.81 15.52
N ALA A 86 -3.27 -22.74 16.23
CA ALA A 86 -2.54 -22.31 17.41
C ALA A 86 -2.61 -23.34 18.54
N ARG A 87 -3.78 -23.93 18.79
CA ARG A 87 -3.95 -24.99 19.80
C ARG A 87 -3.11 -26.23 19.51
N SER A 88 -2.86 -26.53 18.24
CA SER A 88 -2.05 -27.66 17.81
C SER A 88 -0.59 -27.31 17.54
N HIS A 89 -0.19 -26.06 17.75
CA HIS A 89 1.12 -25.52 17.36
C HIS A 89 1.49 -25.90 15.90
N ALA A 90 0.50 -25.84 15.01
CA ALA A 90 0.65 -26.28 13.64
C ALA A 90 1.43 -25.26 12.80
N VAL A 91 2.71 -25.54 12.60
CA VAL A 91 3.60 -24.77 11.71
C VAL A 91 3.44 -25.21 10.26
N THR A 92 3.89 -24.39 9.31
CA THR A 92 3.94 -24.76 7.89
C THR A 92 5.13 -25.71 7.65
N PRO A 93 4.92 -26.93 7.11
CA PRO A 93 6.02 -27.87 6.86
C PRO A 93 7.11 -27.30 5.95
N ALA A 94 8.37 -27.63 6.23
CA ALA A 94 9.51 -27.13 5.45
C ALA A 94 9.50 -27.56 3.97
N GLU A 95 8.82 -28.66 3.67
CA GLU A 95 8.69 -29.25 2.33
C GLU A 95 7.50 -28.69 1.55
N THR A 96 6.65 -27.86 2.18
CA THR A 96 5.50 -27.25 1.51
C THR A 96 5.99 -26.32 0.40
N GLU A 97 5.48 -26.55 -0.81
CA GLU A 97 5.72 -25.66 -1.95
C GLU A 97 5.13 -24.29 -1.63
N LEU A 98 6.00 -23.28 -1.55
CA LEU A 98 5.61 -21.91 -1.27
C LEU A 98 5.01 -21.29 -2.54
N THR A 99 3.78 -20.80 -2.45
CA THR A 99 3.16 -19.97 -3.49
C THR A 99 3.48 -18.51 -3.25
N VAL A 100 3.35 -17.66 -4.27
CA VAL A 100 3.42 -16.20 -4.08
C VAL A 100 2.19 -15.76 -3.27
N PRO A 101 2.37 -15.06 -2.13
CA PRO A 101 3.64 -14.64 -1.51
C PRO A 101 4.29 -15.80 -0.74
N GLN A 102 5.60 -16.05 -0.97
CA GLN A 102 6.33 -17.21 -0.44
C GLN A 102 6.54 -17.09 1.07
N VAL A 103 5.54 -17.52 1.82
CA VAL A 103 5.44 -17.28 3.26
C VAL A 103 5.37 -18.60 4.01
N ARG A 104 6.07 -18.69 5.14
CA ARG A 104 6.04 -19.86 6.04
C ARG A 104 5.74 -19.42 7.46
N VAL A 105 4.86 -20.14 8.15
CA VAL A 105 4.67 -19.97 9.59
C VAL A 105 5.64 -20.90 10.32
N ASP A 106 6.64 -20.32 10.97
CA ASP A 106 7.66 -21.08 11.73
C ASP A 106 7.25 -21.29 13.19
N ASN A 107 6.40 -20.41 13.71
CA ASN A 107 5.82 -20.55 15.03
C ASN A 107 4.41 -19.96 15.08
N ILE A 108 3.55 -20.57 15.90
CA ILE A 108 2.21 -20.08 16.19
C ILE A 108 1.92 -20.25 17.68
N ASP A 109 1.58 -19.14 18.31
CA ASP A 109 1.21 -19.07 19.72
C ASP A 109 -0.14 -18.39 19.89
N ALA A 110 -0.82 -18.68 21.01
CA ALA A 110 -2.07 -18.02 21.35
C ALA A 110 -2.13 -17.67 22.82
N VAL A 111 -2.74 -16.50 23.09
CA VAL A 111 -3.22 -16.13 24.41
C VAL A 111 -4.64 -16.64 24.53
N TRP A 112 -4.94 -17.35 25.62
CA TRP A 112 -6.25 -17.91 25.89
C TRP A 112 -6.94 -17.14 27.00
N ASP A 113 -8.28 -17.14 27.00
CA ASP A 113 -9.07 -16.62 28.11
C ASP A 113 -8.81 -17.41 29.41
N ALA A 114 -9.35 -16.92 30.53
CA ALA A 114 -9.18 -17.55 31.84
C ALA A 114 -9.71 -19.00 31.90
N THR A 115 -10.58 -19.40 30.97
CA THR A 115 -11.14 -20.75 30.89
C THR A 115 -10.30 -21.69 30.01
N GLY A 116 -9.38 -21.15 29.20
CA GLY A 116 -8.62 -21.90 28.19
C GLY A 116 -9.46 -22.33 26.98
N ALA A 117 -10.72 -21.89 26.89
CA ALA A 117 -11.64 -22.32 25.85
C ALA A 117 -11.45 -21.51 24.56
N ASN A 118 -11.38 -20.18 24.68
CA ASN A 118 -11.28 -19.27 23.53
C ASN A 118 -9.92 -18.58 23.52
N ALA A 119 -9.31 -18.51 22.33
CA ALA A 119 -8.16 -17.66 22.13
C ALA A 119 -8.62 -16.20 22.12
N THR A 120 -7.83 -15.30 22.71
CA THR A 120 -8.03 -13.85 22.67
C THR A 120 -7.11 -13.18 21.66
N ALA A 121 -5.91 -13.72 21.47
CA ALA A 121 -5.00 -13.31 20.42
C ALA A 121 -4.19 -14.50 19.90
N VAL A 122 -3.91 -14.52 18.60
CA VAL A 122 -3.00 -15.47 17.96
C VAL A 122 -1.79 -14.68 17.44
N THR A 123 -0.59 -15.18 17.66
CA THR A 123 0.65 -14.60 17.17
C THR A 123 1.34 -15.60 16.24
N LEU A 124 1.62 -15.17 15.02
CA LEU A 124 2.35 -15.94 14.02
C LEU A 124 3.77 -15.37 13.93
N THR A 125 4.79 -16.23 13.95
CA THR A 125 6.13 -15.88 13.48
C THR A 125 6.25 -16.39 12.05
N VAL A 126 6.48 -15.47 11.13
CA VAL A 126 6.28 -15.70 9.71
C VAL A 126 7.57 -15.37 8.97
N THR A 127 8.14 -16.35 8.27
CA THR A 127 9.31 -16.12 7.42
C THR A 127 8.88 -15.77 6.00
N ARG A 128 9.35 -14.62 5.51
CA ARG A 128 9.23 -14.20 4.11
C ARG A 128 10.43 -14.72 3.33
N PHE A 129 10.17 -15.47 2.26
CA PHE A 129 11.18 -15.82 1.28
C PHE A 129 11.10 -14.82 0.13
N LEU A 130 12.18 -14.07 -0.08
CA LEU A 130 12.33 -13.25 -1.28
C LEU A 130 12.43 -14.18 -2.49
N ASP A 131 11.78 -13.81 -3.60
CA ASP A 131 11.90 -14.52 -4.88
C ASP A 131 13.37 -14.50 -5.34
N VAL A 132 14.15 -15.49 -4.92
CA VAL A 132 15.40 -15.84 -5.56
C VAL A 132 15.06 -16.91 -6.58
N PRO A 133 15.16 -16.66 -7.89
CA PRO A 133 14.88 -17.67 -8.89
C PRO A 133 15.70 -18.93 -8.61
N ARG A 134 15.05 -20.09 -8.49
CA ARG A 134 15.70 -21.39 -8.22
C ARG A 134 16.88 -21.68 -9.16
N GLU A 135 16.86 -21.13 -10.39
CA GLU A 135 17.93 -21.25 -11.38
C GLU A 135 19.25 -20.56 -10.97
N GLN A 136 19.21 -19.55 -10.10
CA GLN A 136 20.42 -18.88 -9.60
C GLN A 136 21.16 -19.69 -8.53
N HIS A 137 20.55 -20.74 -7.97
CA HIS A 137 21.24 -21.67 -7.07
C HIS A 137 22.24 -22.60 -7.79
N GLN A 138 22.25 -22.67 -9.13
CA GLN A 138 23.08 -23.61 -9.88
C GLN A 138 24.25 -23.00 -10.68
N LYS A 139 24.47 -21.67 -10.65
CA LYS A 139 25.68 -21.10 -11.24
C LYS A 139 26.83 -21.11 -10.23
N HIS A 140 27.44 -22.29 -10.06
CA HIS A 140 28.74 -22.42 -9.40
C HIS A 140 29.79 -21.64 -10.21
N ARG A 141 30.65 -20.87 -9.52
CA ARG A 141 32.01 -20.59 -10.04
C ARG A 141 32.73 -21.92 -10.29
N SER A 142 33.73 -21.93 -11.18
CA SER A 142 34.62 -23.07 -11.45
C SER A 142 35.29 -23.69 -10.19
N ASP A 143 35.15 -23.01 -9.06
CA ASP A 143 35.79 -23.18 -7.78
C ASP A 143 34.77 -23.49 -6.66
N GLY A 144 33.48 -23.67 -7.00
CA GLY A 144 32.45 -24.19 -6.10
C GLY A 144 31.75 -23.18 -5.20
N GLU A 145 32.23 -21.94 -5.09
CA GLU A 145 31.57 -20.91 -4.28
C GLU A 145 30.42 -20.18 -4.99
N PRO A 146 29.31 -19.90 -4.29
CA PRO A 146 28.18 -19.17 -4.86
C PRO A 146 28.54 -17.72 -5.21
N LEU A 147 28.12 -17.29 -6.40
CA LEU A 147 28.26 -15.92 -6.91
C LEU A 147 27.26 -14.96 -6.24
N SER A 148 27.51 -14.56 -4.99
CA SER A 148 26.97 -13.29 -4.49
C SER A 148 27.87 -12.71 -3.41
N ALA A 149 28.36 -11.47 -3.62
CA ALA A 149 29.11 -10.72 -2.59
C ALA A 149 28.19 -10.27 -1.43
N PHE A 150 26.89 -10.35 -1.63
CA PHE A 150 25.84 -10.27 -0.62
C PHE A 150 25.19 -11.65 -0.60
N GLY A 151 25.43 -12.50 0.41
CA GLY A 151 24.82 -13.84 0.50
C GLY A 151 23.28 -13.81 0.33
N PRO A 152 22.58 -14.96 0.26
CA PRO A 152 21.13 -14.94 0.33
C PRO A 152 20.73 -14.10 1.55
N PHE A 153 20.01 -13.00 1.33
CA PHE A 153 19.52 -12.17 2.43
C PHE A 153 18.84 -13.13 3.42
N PRO A 154 19.24 -13.13 4.71
CA PRO A 154 18.59 -13.99 5.66
C PRO A 154 17.11 -13.65 5.61
N PRO A 155 16.24 -14.66 5.55
CA PRO A 155 14.83 -14.38 5.37
C PRO A 155 14.33 -13.59 6.59
N SER A 156 13.54 -12.55 6.34
CA SER A 156 12.98 -11.72 7.40
C SER A 156 11.93 -12.52 8.15
N HIS A 157 11.94 -12.39 9.47
CA HIS A 157 10.90 -12.96 10.32
C HIS A 157 9.98 -11.82 10.75
N ASP A 158 8.74 -11.90 10.36
CA ASP A 158 7.68 -10.94 10.67
C ASP A 158 6.78 -11.51 11.76
N ILE A 159 6.40 -10.67 12.73
CA ILE A 159 5.51 -11.07 13.83
C ILE A 159 4.13 -10.53 13.51
N VAL A 160 3.18 -11.43 13.24
CA VAL A 160 1.81 -11.10 12.88
C VAL A 160 0.90 -11.39 14.06
N ARG A 161 0.24 -10.35 14.59
CA ARG A 161 -0.74 -10.49 15.67
C ARG A 161 -2.15 -10.42 15.11
N VAL A 162 -2.93 -11.46 15.37
CA VAL A 162 -4.36 -11.55 15.01
C VAL A 162 -5.18 -11.49 16.29
N ASP A 163 -5.95 -10.41 16.47
CA ASP A 163 -6.85 -10.26 17.62
C ASP A 163 -8.15 -11.04 17.39
N VAL A 164 -8.17 -12.28 17.86
CA VAL A 164 -9.29 -13.19 17.69
C VAL A 164 -10.44 -12.93 18.68
N ALA A 165 -10.34 -11.93 19.56
CA ALA A 165 -11.44 -11.46 20.39
C ALA A 165 -12.14 -10.24 19.77
N ALA A 166 -11.38 -9.23 19.35
CA ALA A 166 -11.90 -8.00 18.76
C ALA A 166 -12.50 -8.22 17.36
N LEU A 167 -11.86 -9.05 16.53
CA LEU A 167 -12.33 -9.26 15.15
C LEU A 167 -13.71 -9.93 15.08
N PRO A 168 -14.04 -10.97 15.87
CA PRO A 168 -15.41 -11.50 15.96
C PRO A 168 -16.45 -10.50 16.46
N GLU A 169 -16.10 -9.62 17.40
CA GLU A 169 -17.00 -8.56 17.87
C GLU A 169 -17.36 -7.61 16.71
N GLY A 170 -16.35 -7.13 15.98
CA GLY A 170 -16.55 -6.32 14.76
C GLY A 170 -17.38 -7.02 13.68
N ILE A 171 -17.19 -8.33 13.48
CA ILE A 171 -18.03 -9.13 12.55
C ILE A 171 -19.51 -9.12 12.98
N ASN A 172 -19.79 -9.25 14.28
CA ASN A 172 -21.18 -9.29 14.76
C ASN A 172 -21.86 -7.94 14.58
N ILE A 173 -21.15 -6.85 14.86
CA ILE A 173 -21.59 -5.47 14.60
C ILE A 173 -21.90 -5.29 13.12
N ALA A 174 -20.94 -5.60 12.25
CA ALA A 174 -21.07 -5.40 10.81
C ALA A 174 -22.25 -6.19 10.20
N ASN A 175 -22.46 -7.43 10.66
CA ASN A 175 -23.60 -8.24 10.25
C ASN A 175 -24.93 -7.73 10.80
N GLY A 176 -24.96 -7.22 12.03
CA GLY A 176 -26.14 -6.61 12.64
C GLY A 176 -26.68 -5.46 11.78
N ILE A 177 -25.80 -4.52 11.43
CA ILE A 177 -26.13 -3.35 10.62
C ILE A 177 -26.60 -3.78 9.21
N ARG A 178 -25.88 -4.71 8.56
CA ARG A 178 -26.26 -5.23 7.23
C ARG A 178 -27.64 -5.89 7.20
N HIS A 179 -28.07 -6.48 8.30
CA HIS A 179 -29.37 -7.12 8.43
C HIS A 179 -30.46 -6.18 8.97
N GLY A 180 -30.20 -4.87 9.04
CA GLY A 180 -31.16 -3.86 9.46
C GLY A 180 -31.50 -3.93 10.95
N ASN A 181 -30.54 -4.35 11.78
CA ASN A 181 -30.71 -4.29 13.22
C ASN A 181 -30.31 -2.90 13.72
N ASP A 182 -31.31 -2.05 13.97
CA ASP A 182 -31.15 -0.66 14.42
C ASP A 182 -30.51 -0.50 15.82
N ALA A 183 -30.29 -1.62 16.53
CA ALA A 183 -29.64 -1.66 17.84
C ALA A 183 -28.19 -2.20 17.79
N ALA A 184 -27.61 -2.36 16.61
CA ALA A 184 -26.22 -2.76 16.49
C ALA A 184 -25.30 -1.59 16.90
N ASP A 185 -24.34 -1.88 17.78
CA ASP A 185 -23.28 -0.94 18.17
C ASP A 185 -22.45 -0.53 16.95
N GLU A 186 -21.74 0.60 17.02
CA GLU A 186 -20.87 1.08 15.94
C GLU A 186 -19.51 0.37 15.95
N LEU A 187 -18.81 0.37 14.80
CA LEU A 187 -17.45 -0.15 14.72
C LEU A 187 -16.49 0.76 15.49
N GLU A 188 -16.05 0.32 16.66
CA GLU A 188 -15.02 1.02 17.43
C GLU A 188 -13.61 0.93 16.83
N GLN A 189 -12.76 1.92 17.17
CA GLN A 189 -11.34 1.98 16.76
C GLN A 189 -10.58 0.68 17.06
N ARG A 190 -10.86 0.01 18.18
CA ARG A 190 -10.18 -1.26 18.53
C ARG A 190 -10.41 -2.37 17.50
N HIS A 191 -11.56 -2.37 16.81
CA HIS A 191 -11.85 -3.33 15.74
C HIS A 191 -11.04 -3.00 14.49
N LEU A 192 -10.93 -1.70 14.16
CA LEU A 192 -10.14 -1.22 13.02
C LEU A 192 -8.65 -1.47 13.24
N ASP A 193 -8.12 -1.18 14.43
CA ASP A 193 -6.73 -1.44 14.79
C ASP A 193 -6.39 -2.94 14.67
N ALA A 194 -7.32 -3.81 15.10
CA ALA A 194 -7.17 -5.26 14.94
C ALA A 194 -7.18 -5.70 13.46
N LEU A 195 -7.96 -5.03 12.61
CA LEU A 195 -7.97 -5.29 11.16
C LEU A 195 -6.67 -4.82 10.49
N PHE A 196 -6.18 -3.63 10.85
CA PHE A 196 -4.94 -3.07 10.30
C PHE A 196 -3.70 -3.81 10.77
N ALA A 197 -3.73 -4.40 11.97
CA ALA A 197 -2.64 -5.26 12.46
C ALA A 197 -2.40 -6.51 11.59
N LEU A 198 -3.38 -6.93 10.79
CA LEU A 198 -3.20 -8.04 9.83
C LEU A 198 -2.19 -7.71 8.73
N ASP A 199 -2.01 -6.43 8.40
CA ASP A 199 -1.10 -5.96 7.34
C ASP A 199 0.38 -6.26 7.65
N ALA A 200 0.71 -6.52 8.92
CA ALA A 200 2.03 -7.03 9.29
C ALA A 200 2.35 -8.40 8.64
N HIS A 201 1.36 -9.09 8.08
CA HIS A 201 1.58 -10.33 7.35
C HIS A 201 2.19 -10.04 5.96
N PRO A 202 3.33 -10.65 5.61
CA PRO A 202 4.01 -10.39 4.32
C PRO A 202 3.18 -10.69 3.08
N GLY A 203 2.11 -11.46 3.23
CA GLY A 203 1.17 -11.72 2.15
C GLY A 203 0.10 -10.65 1.92
N LEU A 204 -0.01 -9.67 2.82
CA LEU A 204 -1.00 -8.60 2.79
C LEU A 204 -0.42 -7.21 2.49
N ASP A 205 0.90 -7.12 2.25
CA ASP A 205 1.82 -5.97 2.05
C ASP A 205 1.36 -4.83 1.08
N GLY A 206 0.11 -4.80 0.65
CA GLY A 206 -0.46 -3.79 -0.25
C GLY A 206 -1.10 -2.58 0.44
N LEU A 207 -1.29 -2.56 1.76
CA LEU A 207 -1.86 -1.38 2.42
C LEU A 207 -0.90 -0.19 2.36
N TYR A 208 0.41 -0.44 2.46
CA TYR A 208 1.43 0.59 2.29
C TYR A 208 1.42 1.15 0.86
N ASP A 209 1.30 0.30 -0.16
CA ASP A 209 1.17 0.71 -1.55
C ASP A 209 -0.07 1.60 -1.75
N GLU A 210 -1.23 1.21 -1.21
CA GLU A 210 -2.45 2.05 -1.31
C GLU A 210 -2.29 3.41 -0.58
N ARG A 211 -1.49 3.49 0.49
CA ARG A 211 -1.14 4.77 1.15
C ARG A 211 -0.25 5.65 0.29
N ILE A 212 0.75 5.06 -0.38
CA ILE A 212 1.60 5.78 -1.33
C ILE A 212 0.74 6.32 -2.46
N ASP A 213 -0.01 5.44 -3.13
CA ASP A 213 -0.91 5.79 -4.22
C ASP A 213 -1.88 6.92 -3.83
N ALA A 214 -2.43 6.88 -2.62
CA ALA A 214 -3.35 7.91 -2.17
C ALA A 214 -2.66 9.23 -1.84
N THR A 215 -1.44 9.19 -1.31
CA THR A 215 -0.64 10.40 -1.09
C THR A 215 -0.28 11.04 -2.42
N GLU A 216 0.12 10.24 -3.41
CA GLU A 216 0.39 10.71 -4.78
C GLU A 216 -0.87 11.35 -5.40
N ARG A 217 -2.05 10.72 -5.24
CA ARG A 217 -3.32 11.29 -5.71
C ARG A 217 -3.69 12.59 -5.00
N ASP A 218 -3.55 12.63 -3.67
CA ASP A 218 -3.84 13.84 -2.89
C ASP A 218 -2.88 14.98 -3.28
N ASP A 219 -1.63 14.67 -3.61
CA ASP A 219 -0.65 15.65 -4.11
C ASP A 219 -1.02 16.17 -5.52
N ILE A 220 -1.46 15.28 -6.43
CA ILE A 220 -2.00 15.65 -7.75
C ILE A 220 -3.23 16.56 -7.60
N ASP A 221 -4.21 16.16 -6.78
CA ASP A 221 -5.43 16.95 -6.54
C ASP A 221 -5.10 18.33 -5.93
N ALA A 222 -4.11 18.39 -5.04
CA ALA A 222 -3.63 19.63 -4.45
C ALA A 222 -2.93 20.53 -5.48
N ASP A 223 -2.22 19.96 -6.44
CA ASP A 223 -1.62 20.69 -7.55
C ASP A 223 -2.64 21.23 -8.53
N ASP A 224 -3.66 20.44 -8.90
CA ASP A 224 -4.78 20.89 -9.74
C ASP A 224 -5.51 22.07 -9.09
N LEU A 225 -5.80 21.99 -7.79
CA LEU A 225 -6.41 23.10 -7.05
C LEU A 225 -5.50 24.35 -7.05
N ARG A 226 -4.18 24.19 -6.92
CA ARG A 226 -3.23 25.31 -6.99
C ARG A 226 -3.21 25.94 -8.38
N VAL A 227 -3.32 25.14 -9.44
CA VAL A 227 -3.43 25.63 -10.81
C VAL A 227 -4.69 26.48 -10.96
N ASP A 228 -5.83 26.01 -10.48
CA ASP A 228 -7.09 26.74 -10.53
C ASP A 228 -7.02 28.07 -9.77
N ILE A 229 -6.49 28.05 -8.53
CA ILE A 229 -6.30 29.26 -7.72
C ILE A 229 -5.38 30.26 -8.43
N ALA A 230 -4.27 29.79 -9.02
CA ALA A 230 -3.32 30.65 -9.72
C ALA A 230 -3.94 31.24 -11.00
N ASN A 231 -4.75 30.47 -11.73
CA ASN A 231 -5.47 30.95 -12.91
C ASN A 231 -6.50 32.03 -12.55
N ASP A 232 -7.28 31.81 -11.50
CA ASP A 232 -8.24 32.81 -11.01
C ASP A 232 -7.54 34.07 -10.53
N TYR A 233 -6.40 33.93 -9.85
CA TYR A 233 -5.60 35.06 -9.45
C TYR A 233 -5.03 35.83 -10.65
N LEU A 234 -4.51 35.12 -11.67
CA LEU A 234 -3.96 35.73 -12.88
C LEU A 234 -5.01 36.55 -13.63
N ARG A 235 -6.27 36.11 -13.65
CA ARG A 235 -7.40 36.87 -14.25
C ARG A 235 -7.68 38.19 -13.55
N LEU A 236 -7.24 38.36 -12.30
CA LEU A 236 -7.39 39.62 -11.54
C LEU A 236 -6.23 40.58 -11.77
N LEU A 237 -5.12 40.13 -12.35
CA LEU A 237 -3.95 40.97 -12.62
C LEU A 237 -4.09 41.67 -13.97
N THR A 238 -3.66 42.94 -14.01
CA THR A 238 -3.49 43.67 -15.27
C THR A 238 -2.13 43.37 -15.89
N GLU A 239 -1.98 43.62 -17.19
CA GLU A 239 -0.69 43.47 -17.89
C GLU A 239 0.42 44.31 -17.23
N ASP A 240 0.11 45.55 -16.83
CA ASP A 240 1.05 46.43 -16.12
C ASP A 240 1.49 45.85 -14.77
N GLU A 241 0.56 45.22 -14.04
CA GLU A 241 0.86 44.59 -12.76
C GLU A 241 1.68 43.32 -12.94
N ILE A 242 1.42 42.55 -13.99
CA ILE A 242 2.24 41.39 -14.36
C ILE A 242 3.67 41.84 -14.68
N ALA A 243 3.83 42.85 -15.54
CA ALA A 243 5.14 43.38 -15.91
C ALA A 243 5.92 43.87 -14.68
N ARG A 244 5.27 44.63 -13.79
CA ARG A 244 5.88 45.08 -12.52
C ARG A 244 6.37 43.92 -11.66
N ARG A 245 5.66 42.79 -11.64
CA ARG A 245 6.06 41.60 -10.88
C ARG A 245 7.20 40.83 -11.52
N VAL A 246 7.23 40.73 -12.85
CA VAL A 246 8.36 40.14 -13.56
C VAL A 246 9.64 40.92 -13.24
N ASP A 247 9.60 42.25 -13.37
CA ASP A 247 10.74 43.12 -13.04
C ASP A 247 11.16 43.00 -11.56
N ALA A 248 10.21 42.72 -10.67
CA ALA A 248 10.48 42.52 -9.25
C ALA A 248 11.02 41.12 -8.93
N ALA A 249 10.72 40.10 -9.73
CA ALA A 249 11.16 38.73 -9.50
C ALA A 249 12.69 38.60 -9.57
N ASP A 250 13.35 39.36 -10.44
CA ASP A 250 14.82 39.41 -10.55
C ASP A 250 15.50 39.75 -9.22
N TRP A 251 14.87 40.57 -8.38
CA TRP A 251 15.39 40.90 -7.05
C TRP A 251 15.28 39.77 -6.03
N LEU A 252 14.46 38.76 -6.33
CA LEU A 252 14.20 37.58 -5.52
C LEU A 252 14.87 36.33 -6.10
N ALA A 253 15.60 36.47 -7.21
CA ALA A 253 16.36 35.38 -7.79
C ALA A 253 17.33 34.80 -6.75
N PRO A 254 17.41 33.46 -6.61
CA PRO A 254 18.42 32.81 -5.79
C PRO A 254 19.84 33.24 -6.21
N ASP A 255 20.82 33.14 -5.31
CA ASP A 255 22.21 33.51 -5.61
C ASP A 255 22.69 32.76 -6.87
N PRO A 256 23.12 33.47 -7.93
CA PRO A 256 23.53 32.86 -9.20
C PRO A 256 24.77 31.96 -9.09
N PHE A 257 25.48 31.94 -7.95
CA PHE A 257 26.58 31.03 -7.69
C PHE A 257 26.15 29.72 -6.99
N GLU A 258 24.90 29.63 -6.53
CA GLU A 258 24.36 28.45 -5.83
C GLU A 258 23.17 27.79 -6.56
N ASP A 259 22.49 28.47 -7.49
CA ASP A 259 21.31 27.95 -8.19
C ASP A 259 21.20 28.40 -9.67
N ASP A 260 20.38 27.70 -10.46
CA ASP A 260 20.15 27.92 -11.91
C ASP A 260 19.33 29.18 -12.23
N GLY A 261 19.04 30.02 -11.21
CA GLY A 261 18.24 31.25 -11.34
C GLY A 261 16.72 31.02 -11.34
N LEU A 262 15.98 32.02 -11.81
CA LEU A 262 14.52 31.91 -11.99
C LEU A 262 14.19 30.96 -13.14
N GLN A 263 13.07 30.25 -13.01
CA GLN A 263 12.56 29.36 -14.04
C GLN A 263 11.29 29.91 -14.67
N ASP A 264 11.00 29.44 -15.88
CA ASP A 264 9.74 29.73 -16.53
C ASP A 264 8.59 29.08 -15.76
N CYS A 265 7.57 29.88 -15.47
CA CYS A 265 6.33 29.41 -14.87
C CYS A 265 5.45 28.79 -15.96
N PRO A 266 5.01 27.52 -15.81
CA PRO A 266 4.19 26.85 -16.83
C PRO A 266 2.79 27.44 -16.99
N LEU A 267 2.28 28.19 -15.98
CA LEU A 267 0.95 28.79 -16.03
C LEU A 267 0.94 30.17 -16.67
N CYS A 268 1.78 31.10 -16.19
CA CYS A 268 1.77 32.46 -16.69
C CYS A 268 2.80 32.71 -17.81
N GLY A 269 3.70 31.76 -18.06
CA GLY A 269 4.74 31.86 -19.09
C GLY A 269 5.89 32.83 -18.78
N ASN A 270 5.91 33.45 -17.60
CA ASN A 270 6.97 34.37 -17.21
C ASN A 270 8.11 33.65 -16.49
N CYS A 271 9.35 34.10 -16.72
CA CYS A 271 10.55 33.68 -16.01
C CYS A 271 10.56 34.29 -14.59
N ALA A 272 9.73 33.75 -13.70
CA ALA A 272 9.49 34.30 -12.37
C ALA A 272 9.22 33.20 -11.32
N LEU A 273 9.50 31.94 -11.64
CA LEU A 273 9.40 30.83 -10.70
C LEU A 273 10.69 30.73 -9.91
N ILE A 274 10.58 30.94 -8.60
CA ILE A 274 11.67 30.85 -7.64
C ILE A 274 11.77 29.39 -7.20
N PRO A 275 12.86 28.67 -7.55
CA PRO A 275 13.02 27.28 -7.16
C PRO A 275 13.25 27.15 -5.65
N ASP A 276 12.75 26.08 -5.03
CA ASP A 276 12.92 25.79 -3.59
C ASP A 276 14.13 24.87 -3.29
N GLY A 277 14.99 24.67 -4.29
CA GLY A 277 16.21 23.85 -4.23
C GLY A 277 16.00 22.39 -4.67
N GLY A 278 17.10 21.65 -4.81
CA GLY A 278 17.09 20.28 -5.32
C GLY A 278 17.13 20.20 -6.85
N SER A 279 17.39 19.00 -7.38
CA SER A 279 17.43 18.72 -8.82
C SER A 279 16.41 17.64 -9.18
N ASP A 280 15.86 17.69 -10.38
CA ASP A 280 15.07 16.56 -10.89
C ASP A 280 15.93 15.31 -11.11
N SER A 281 15.26 14.16 -11.05
CA SER A 281 15.88 12.84 -11.21
C SER A 281 16.44 12.60 -12.62
N PHE A 282 16.06 13.41 -13.61
CA PHE A 282 16.44 13.26 -15.02
C PHE A 282 17.58 14.20 -15.45
N GLY A 283 18.05 15.07 -14.55
CA GLY A 283 19.09 16.06 -14.84
C GLY A 283 18.67 17.14 -15.84
N MET A 284 17.35 17.41 -15.96
CA MET A 284 16.79 18.40 -16.87
C MET A 284 16.84 19.83 -16.31
N GLY A 285 17.17 19.98 -15.04
CA GLY A 285 17.18 21.26 -14.34
C GLY A 285 15.79 21.77 -13.99
N ILE A 286 14.73 20.95 -14.05
CA ILE A 286 13.38 21.39 -13.69
C ILE A 286 13.19 21.23 -12.18
N ARG A 287 12.71 22.27 -11.49
CA ARG A 287 12.67 22.28 -10.02
C ARG A 287 11.30 22.69 -9.49
N ALA A 288 10.96 22.16 -8.33
CA ALA A 288 9.85 22.65 -7.54
C ALA A 288 10.09 24.11 -7.13
N GLY A 289 9.02 24.83 -6.83
CA GLY A 289 9.14 26.25 -6.49
C GLY A 289 7.83 27.02 -6.55
N ILE A 290 7.93 28.34 -6.41
CA ILE A 290 6.78 29.24 -6.42
C ILE A 290 6.97 30.40 -7.41
N CYS A 291 5.96 30.65 -8.23
CA CYS A 291 5.94 31.77 -9.15
C CYS A 291 5.58 33.07 -8.43
N PHE A 292 6.47 34.05 -8.49
CA PHE A 292 6.24 35.35 -7.87
C PHE A 292 5.12 36.16 -8.55
N VAL A 293 4.84 35.89 -9.83
CA VAL A 293 3.81 36.58 -10.61
C VAL A 293 2.42 36.07 -10.24
N CYS A 294 2.13 34.79 -10.52
CA CYS A 294 0.79 34.21 -10.37
C CYS A 294 0.61 33.42 -9.07
N SER A 295 1.60 33.37 -8.19
CA SER A 295 1.60 32.59 -6.94
C SER A 295 1.44 31.08 -7.13
N TYR A 296 1.53 30.58 -8.37
CA TYR A 296 1.53 29.15 -8.66
C TYR A 296 2.69 28.47 -7.95
N ARG A 297 2.41 27.37 -7.25
CA ARG A 297 3.44 26.52 -6.65
C ARG A 297 3.55 25.22 -7.45
N ARG A 298 4.71 24.98 -8.04
CA ARG A 298 5.08 23.72 -8.68
C ARG A 298 5.58 22.76 -7.60
N SER A 299 4.92 21.61 -7.46
CA SER A 299 5.40 20.54 -6.58
C SER A 299 6.63 19.85 -7.16
N ARG A 300 7.26 18.99 -6.35
CA ARG A 300 8.37 18.16 -6.81
C ARG A 300 7.92 17.11 -7.83
N GLU A 301 6.77 16.50 -7.62
CA GLU A 301 6.19 15.52 -8.53
C GLU A 301 5.93 16.14 -9.91
N GLN A 302 5.30 17.32 -9.93
CA GLN A 302 5.06 18.06 -11.16
C GLN A 302 6.37 18.45 -11.88
N ALA A 303 7.40 18.85 -11.13
CA ALA A 303 8.72 19.12 -11.69
C ALA A 303 9.38 17.86 -12.28
N GLU A 304 9.25 16.71 -11.61
CA GLU A 304 9.75 15.42 -12.11
C GLU A 304 8.99 14.95 -13.34
N GLN A 305 7.67 15.15 -13.40
CA GLN A 305 6.84 14.84 -14.57
C GLN A 305 7.19 15.74 -15.77
N GLU A 306 7.38 17.04 -15.55
CA GLU A 306 7.84 17.99 -16.57
C GLU A 306 9.23 17.60 -17.09
N ALA A 307 10.16 17.27 -16.19
CA ALA A 307 11.49 16.77 -16.56
C ALA A 307 11.42 15.47 -17.36
N MET A 308 10.58 14.52 -16.94
CA MET A 308 10.36 13.27 -17.67
C MET A 308 9.80 13.51 -19.07
N SER A 309 8.79 14.37 -19.20
CA SER A 309 8.23 14.75 -20.50
C SER A 309 9.30 15.34 -21.40
N MET A 310 10.07 16.30 -20.89
CA MET A 310 11.14 16.95 -21.64
C MET A 310 12.25 15.95 -22.02
N ARG A 311 12.52 14.95 -21.16
CA ARG A 311 13.48 13.88 -21.45
C ARG A 311 12.98 12.92 -22.53
N LEU A 312 11.70 12.58 -22.52
CA LEU A 312 11.08 11.73 -23.55
C LEU A 312 11.11 12.40 -24.91
N ASP A 313 10.85 13.71 -24.98
CA ASP A 313 10.92 14.50 -26.21
C ASP A 313 12.34 14.58 -26.81
N GLN A 314 13.37 14.30 -26.00
CA GLN A 314 14.78 14.26 -26.44
C GLN A 314 15.25 12.86 -26.88
N LEU A 315 14.44 11.81 -26.72
CA LEU A 315 14.81 10.49 -27.18
C LEU A 315 14.76 10.44 -28.72
N PRO A 316 15.78 9.88 -29.39
CA PRO A 316 15.74 9.69 -30.83
C PRO A 316 14.66 8.66 -31.21
N ASP A 317 13.92 8.95 -32.29
CA ASP A 317 12.94 8.05 -32.92
C ASP A 317 13.50 6.66 -33.25
#